data_AF-A0A7W7MZF9-F1
#
_entry.id   AF-A0A7W7MZF9-F1
#
_cell.length_a   1.000
_cell.length_b   1.000
_cell.length_c   1.000
_cell.angle_alpha   90.00
_cell.angle_beta   90.00
_cell.angle_gamma   90.00
#
_symmetry.space_group_name_H-M   'P 1'
#
loop_
_entity.id
_entity.type
_entity.pdbx_description
1 polymer ?
#
loop_
_entity_poly.entity_id
_entity_poly.type
_entity_poly.pdbx_seq_one_letter_code
_entity_poly.pdbx_strand_id
1 'polypeptide(L)' 'MRVTLLLLQYLFPEWSITLDREGMWRATGRVLISASDLDGFLDLLHTADPEACERAILQLREAG' A
#
# COMPACT_ATOMS: atom_id res chain seq x y z
N MET A 1 -7.51 10.92 -2.50
CA MET A 1 -8.70 10.26 -3.09
C MET A 1 -9.03 9.01 -2.27
N ARG A 2 -10.30 8.82 -1.88
CA ARG A 2 -10.72 7.69 -1.02
C ARG A 2 -10.64 6.33 -1.72
N VAL A 3 -10.76 6.31 -3.06
CA VAL A 3 -10.68 5.10 -3.89
C VAL A 3 -9.28 4.48 -3.84
N THR A 4 -8.22 5.29 -3.96
CA THR A 4 -6.83 4.81 -3.90
C THR A 4 -6.54 4.10 -2.58
N LEU A 5 -7.00 4.65 -1.46
CA LEU A 5 -6.82 4.02 -0.15
C LEU A 5 -7.52 2.66 -0.08
N LEU A 6 -8.78 2.58 -0.53
CA LEU A 6 -9.53 1.33 -0.54
C LEU A 6 -8.89 0.28 -1.45
N LEU A 7 -8.38 0.70 -2.61
CA LEU A 7 -7.66 -0.17 -3.53
C LEU A 7 -6.40 -0.73 -2.88
N LEU A 8 -5.60 0.11 -2.22
CA LEU A 8 -4.41 -0.34 -1.52
C LEU A 8 -4.74 -1.31 -0.38
N GLN A 9 -5.76 -1.03 0.41
CA GLN A 9 -6.21 -1.96 1.46
C GLN A 9 -6.68 -3.31 0.91
N TYR A 10 -7.27 -3.31 -0.29
CA TYR A 10 -7.68 -4.54 -0.98
C TYR A 10 -6.49 -5.33 -1.54
N LEU A 11 -5.49 -4.64 -2.10
CA LEU A 11 -4.31 -5.25 -2.71
C LEU A 11 -3.27 -5.73 -1.68
N PHE A 12 -3.22 -5.09 -0.52
CA PHE A 12 -2.25 -5.38 0.54
C PHE A 12 -2.97 -5.80 1.82
N PRO A 13 -3.70 -6.92 1.83
CA PRO A 13 -4.54 -7.31 2.97
C PRO A 13 -3.75 -7.59 4.26
N GLU A 14 -2.45 -7.87 4.14
CA GLU A 14 -1.56 -8.10 5.29
C GLU A 14 -1.03 -6.80 5.91
N TRP A 15 -1.30 -5.65 5.29
CA TRP A 15 -0.86 -4.34 5.72
C TRP A 15 -2.04 -3.49 6.18
N SER A 16 -1.92 -2.89 7.36
CA SER A 16 -2.89 -1.88 7.82
C SER A 16 -2.54 -0.53 7.21
N ILE A 17 -3.15 -0.22 6.07
CA ILE A 17 -2.89 1.03 5.32
C ILE A 17 -3.89 2.11 5.71
N THR A 18 -3.40 3.30 6.01
CA THR A 18 -4.20 4.49 6.31
C THR A 18 -3.65 5.72 5.59
N LEU A 19 -4.53 6.70 5.37
CA LEU A 19 -4.18 8.03 4.91
C LEU A 19 -4.73 9.01 5.95
N ASP A 20 -3.85 9.76 6.61
CA ASP A 20 -4.27 10.68 7.65
C ASP A 20 -4.78 12.02 7.10
N ARG A 21 -5.20 12.91 8.00
CA ARG A 21 -5.78 14.22 7.65
C ARG A 21 -4.77 15.19 7.04
N GLU A 22 -3.48 14.95 7.24
CA GLU A 22 -2.38 15.75 6.68
C GLU A 22 -1.95 15.23 5.30
N GLY A 23 -2.56 14.13 4.84
CA GLY A 23 -2.24 13.52 3.55
C GLY A 23 -1.06 12.55 3.61
N MET A 24 -0.63 12.14 4.81
CA MET A 24 0.45 11.18 4.96
C MET A 24 -0.07 9.75 4.89
N TRP A 25 0.51 8.96 3.99
CA TRP A 25 0.30 7.53 3.89
C TRP A 25 1.05 6.83 5.00
N ARG A 26 0.41 5.84 5.61
CA ARG A 26 1.00 4.99 6.66
C ARG A 26 0.61 3.55 6.43
N ALA A 27 1.57 2.64 6.52
CA ALA A 27 1.32 1.21 6.56
C ALA A 27 1.97 0.58 7.78
N THR A 28 1.20 -0.22 8.50
CA THR A 28 1.70 -1.03 9.61
C THR A 28 1.61 -2.50 9.23
N GLY A 29 2.75 -3.17 9.19
CA GLY A 29 2.91 -4.60 8.98
C GLY A 29 4.02 -5.13 9.89
N ARG A 30 5.03 -5.81 9.32
CA ARG A 30 6.27 -6.16 10.04
C ARG A 30 7.09 -4.93 10.44
N VAL A 31 6.97 -3.86 9.65
CA VAL A 31 7.58 -2.56 9.90
C VAL A 31 6.53 -1.47 9.77
N LEU A 32 6.84 -0.28 10.31
CA LEU A 32 6.04 0.92 10.10
C LEU A 32 6.69 1.74 8.97
N ILE A 33 5.93 2.03 7.92
CA ILE A 33 6.36 2.92 6.85
C ILE A 33 5.41 4.12 6.73
N SER A 34 5.96 5.26 6.30
CA SER A 34 5.18 6.47 6.06
C SER A 34 5.78 7.32 4.95
N ALA A 35 4.93 7.91 4.11
CA ALA A 35 5.35 8.83 3.06
C ALA A 35 4.27 9.89 2.79
N SER A 36 4.70 11.07 2.32
CA SER A 36 3.83 12.21 2.01
C SER A 36 3.10 12.09 0.67
N ASP A 37 3.57 11.19 -0.18
CA ASP A 37 3.05 10.95 -1.52
C ASP A 37 2.92 9.44 -1.77
N LEU A 38 2.13 9.10 -2.79
CA LEU A 38 1.76 7.72 -3.08
C LEU A 38 2.92 6.94 -3.68
N ASP A 39 3.74 7.56 -4.53
CA ASP A 39 4.80 6.86 -5.24
C ASP A 39 5.92 6.46 -4.26
N GLY A 40 6.35 7.41 -3.41
CA GLY A 40 7.29 7.12 -2.34
C GLY A 40 6.75 6.12 -1.31
N PHE A 41 5.43 6.12 -1.06
CA PHE A 41 4.79 5.12 -0.23
C PHE A 41 4.92 3.70 -0.82
N LEU A 42 4.67 3.55 -2.13
CA LEU A 42 4.76 2.27 -2.82
C LEU A 42 6.20 1.78 -2.92
N ASP A 43 7.18 2.67 -3.12
CA ASP A 43 8.60 2.32 -3.09
C ASP A 43 9.03 1.78 -1.72
N LEU A 44 8.58 2.42 -0.64
CA LEU A 44 8.83 1.95 0.73
C LEU A 44 8.14 0.61 1.01
N LEU A 45 6.91 0.44 0.53
CA LEU A 45 6.16 -0.81 0.68
C LEU A 45 6.86 -1.95 -0.06
N HIS A 46 7.31 -1.72 -1.30
CA HIS A 46 8.06 -2.69 -2.09
C HIS A 46 9.40 -3.03 -1.43
N THR A 47 10.09 -2.04 -0.86
CA THR A 47 11.34 -2.27 -0.13
C THR A 47 11.11 -3.11 1.13
N ALA A 48 9.99 -2.89 1.83
CA ALA A 48 9.66 -3.59 3.07
C ALA A 48 9.14 -5.02 2.83
N ASP A 49 8.36 -5.22 1.76
CA ASP A 49 7.72 -6.49 1.42
C ASP A 49 7.53 -6.62 -0.10
N PRO A 50 8.59 -7.03 -0.83
CA PRO A 50 8.53 -7.21 -2.28
C PRO A 50 7.46 -8.23 -2.71
N GLU A 51 7.30 -9.28 -1.93
CA GLU A 51 6.37 -10.37 -2.22
C GLU A 51 4.90 -9.90 -2.17
N ALA A 52 4.56 -8.98 -1.25
CA ALA A 52 3.23 -8.38 -1.22
C ALA A 52 2.94 -7.57 -2.49
N CYS A 53 3.94 -6.87 -3.05
CA CYS A 53 3.78 -6.18 -4.34
C CYS A 53 3.58 -7.16 -5.50
N GLU A 54 4.29 -8.29 -5.51
CA GLU A 54 4.08 -9.33 -6.53
C GLU A 54 2.67 -9.92 -6.45
N ARG A 55 2.18 -10.22 -5.24
CA ARG A 55 0.80 -10.69 -5.01
C ARG A 55 -0.23 -9.66 -5.50
N ALA A 56 -0.04 -8.39 -5.18
CA ALA A 56 -0.92 -7.30 -5.64
C ALA A 56 -0.98 -7.21 -7.17
N ILE A 57 0.15 -7.34 -7.87
CA ILE A 57 0.22 -7.33 -9.34
C ILE A 57 -0.52 -8.53 -9.92
N LEU A 58 -0.35 -9.72 -9.37
CA LEU A 58 -1.07 -10.92 -9.80
C LEU A 58 -2.58 -10.74 -9.65
N GLN A 59 -3.02 -10.24 -8.49
CA GLN A 59 -4.43 -10.00 -8.21
C GLN A 59 -5.05 -8.97 -9.16
N LEU A 60 -4.32 -7.92 -9.54
CA LEU A 60 -4.76 -6.95 -10.55
C LEU A 60 -4.89 -7.57 -11.95
N ARG A 61 -4.01 -8.50 -12.32
CA ARG A 61 -4.07 -9.21 -13.59
C ARG A 61 -5.25 -10.17 -13.67
N GLU A 62 -5.64 -10.78 -12.56
CA GLU A 62 -6.77 -11.70 -12.48
C GLU A 62 -8.13 -10.99 -12.42
N ALA A 63 -8.15 -9.73 -11.97
CA ALA A 63 -9.37 -8.91 -11.87
C ALA A 63 -9.75 -8.17 -13.16
N GLY A 64 -8.92 -8.21 -14.21
CA GLY A 64 -9.13 -7.56 -15.51
C GLY A 64 -9.45 -8.54 -16.63
#